data_AF-A0A3R9EWV2-F1
#
_entry.id   AF-A0A3R9EWV2-F1
#
_cell.length_a   1.000
_cell.length_b   1.000
_cell.length_c   1.000
_cell.angle_alpha   90.00
_cell.angle_beta   90.00
_cell.angle_gamma   90.00
#
_symmetry.space_group_name_H-M   'P 1'
#
loop_
_entity.id
_entity.type
_entity.pdbx_description
1 polymer ?
#
loop_
_entity_poly.entity_id
_entity_poly.type
_entity_poly.pdbx_seq_one_letter_code
_entity_poly.pdbx_strand_id
1 'polypeptide(L)'
;MPQPGRTAVVEEPAGASAWRVRVRMHDHPGTLARLAIRLADLECNILGLSVLPVPGGVLDEIVLRPATGLPRRRLVEALRAEGCECTAIIDADVHELVDPSASTLLAARRAVDDPARLAEVLKDVLAADVVTLVPATEANPARTESGHRAVFALAGGSALVARRRWAPFVQLELTRAGALLALLAAAARNAAGPVVLDRPDGAAIVLRKGVPGDADAVADLHRRCSMATLFRRYHSGVRTVPRRWLHRLLVPPRGTSVLAVFGREVIGLAQLIPNASGTAEISLLVEDDWQRQGIGTALLARLAVLAEAQGITELTADSLTGDDVLPRTAARAGLRTERAVDDGAKLRLFLPS
;
A
#
# COMPACT_ATOMS: atom_id res chain seq x y z
N MET A 1 50.33 -10.81 -21.87
CA MET A 1 48.88 -10.74 -22.17
C MET A 1 48.48 -11.96 -22.97
N PRO A 2 47.80 -12.94 -22.36
CA PRO A 2 47.08 -14.00 -23.07
C PRO A 2 45.63 -13.55 -23.37
N GLN A 3 45.12 -13.94 -24.54
CA GLN A 3 43.74 -13.68 -24.96
C GLN A 3 42.72 -14.40 -24.06
N PRO A 4 41.60 -13.76 -23.68
CA PRO A 4 40.56 -14.42 -22.90
C PRO A 4 39.75 -15.37 -23.79
N GLY A 5 39.57 -16.60 -23.29
CA GLY A 5 38.81 -17.66 -23.96
C GLY A 5 37.35 -17.27 -24.18
N ARG A 6 36.87 -17.54 -25.40
CA ARG A 6 35.45 -17.55 -25.75
C ARG A 6 34.75 -18.55 -24.83
N THR A 7 34.01 -18.05 -23.85
CA THR A 7 32.98 -18.81 -23.15
C THR A 7 31.97 -19.21 -24.21
N ALA A 8 31.88 -20.50 -24.52
CA ALA A 8 30.79 -21.03 -25.31
C ALA A 8 29.51 -20.80 -24.51
N VAL A 9 28.75 -19.78 -24.91
CA VAL A 9 27.35 -19.65 -24.50
C VAL A 9 26.67 -20.87 -25.12
N VAL A 10 26.40 -21.87 -24.29
CA VAL A 10 25.46 -22.93 -24.63
C VAL A 10 24.12 -22.23 -24.74
N GLU A 11 23.68 -21.96 -25.97
CA GLU A 11 22.29 -21.60 -26.23
C GLU A 11 21.43 -22.75 -25.72
N GLU A 12 20.78 -22.55 -24.57
CA GLU A 12 19.75 -23.45 -24.10
C GLU A 12 18.65 -23.52 -25.17
N PRO A 13 18.32 -24.71 -25.68
CA PRO A 13 17.22 -24.84 -26.63
C PRO A 13 15.95 -24.36 -25.94
N ALA A 14 15.15 -23.52 -26.61
CA ALA A 14 13.92 -22.92 -26.10
C ALA A 14 13.09 -23.96 -25.32
N GLY A 15 13.27 -23.96 -24.00
CA GLY A 15 12.78 -25.02 -23.13
C GLY A 15 11.27 -25.05 -23.16
N ALA A 16 10.69 -26.26 -23.20
CA ALA A 16 9.24 -26.43 -23.07
C ALA A 16 8.72 -25.56 -21.92
N SER A 17 7.80 -24.63 -22.24
CA SER A 17 7.20 -23.73 -21.26
C SER A 17 6.62 -24.58 -20.13
N ALA A 18 6.87 -24.19 -18.88
CA ALA A 18 6.19 -24.83 -17.76
C ALA A 18 4.68 -24.59 -17.89
N TRP A 19 3.89 -25.50 -17.34
CA TRP A 19 2.45 -25.39 -17.29
C TRP A 19 1.99 -25.30 -15.85
N ARG A 20 1.01 -24.42 -15.60
CA ARG A 20 0.22 -24.42 -14.36
C ARG A 20 -1.08 -25.15 -14.64
N VAL A 21 -1.31 -26.21 -13.88
CA VAL A 21 -2.43 -27.13 -14.05
C VAL A 21 -3.25 -27.14 -12.76
N ARG A 22 -4.58 -27.01 -12.88
CA ARG A 22 -5.49 -27.15 -11.74
C ARG A 22 -6.27 -28.44 -11.83
N VAL A 23 -6.07 -29.30 -10.85
CA VAL A 23 -6.64 -30.64 -10.81
C VAL A 23 -7.54 -30.76 -9.59
N ARG A 24 -8.83 -30.96 -9.81
CA ARG A 24 -9.78 -31.27 -8.75
C ARG A 24 -9.85 -32.78 -8.57
N MET A 25 -9.73 -33.24 -7.33
CA MET A 25 -9.78 -34.66 -6.99
C MET A 25 -10.42 -34.88 -5.63
N HIS A 26 -10.90 -36.10 -5.37
CA HIS A 26 -11.38 -36.46 -4.06
C HIS A 26 -10.21 -36.63 -3.08
N ASP A 27 -10.40 -36.17 -1.85
CA ASP A 27 -9.39 -36.24 -0.79
C ASP A 27 -9.34 -37.65 -0.17
N HIS A 28 -8.72 -38.59 -0.89
CA HIS A 28 -8.48 -39.96 -0.43
C HIS A 28 -6.98 -40.28 -0.45
N PRO A 29 -6.47 -41.02 0.56
CA PRO A 29 -5.09 -41.47 0.59
C PRO A 29 -4.63 -42.13 -0.72
N GLY A 30 -3.46 -41.75 -1.21
CA GLY A 30 -2.83 -42.31 -2.40
C GLY A 30 -3.27 -41.71 -3.75
N THR A 31 -4.28 -40.83 -3.79
CA THR A 31 -4.73 -40.18 -5.05
C THR A 31 -3.63 -39.32 -5.66
N LEU A 32 -2.98 -38.48 -4.85
CA LEU A 32 -1.84 -37.67 -5.29
C LEU A 32 -0.65 -38.54 -5.74
N ALA A 33 -0.43 -39.70 -5.10
CA ALA A 33 0.64 -40.61 -5.48
C ALA A 33 0.40 -41.24 -6.86
N ARG A 34 -0.82 -41.70 -7.14
CA ARG A 34 -1.18 -42.21 -8.48
C ARG A 34 -1.07 -41.12 -9.54
N LEU A 35 -1.48 -39.90 -9.21
CA LEU A 35 -1.32 -38.74 -10.07
C LEU A 35 0.16 -38.47 -10.39
N ALA A 36 1.03 -38.45 -9.39
CA ALA A 36 2.46 -38.26 -9.58
C ALA A 36 3.08 -39.36 -10.46
N ILE A 37 2.67 -40.62 -10.27
CA ILE A 37 3.11 -41.75 -11.13
C ILE A 37 2.68 -41.51 -12.59
N ARG A 38 1.42 -41.10 -12.83
CA ARG A 38 0.96 -40.81 -14.19
C ARG A 38 1.66 -39.63 -14.85
N LEU A 39 1.99 -38.59 -14.08
CA LEU A 39 2.78 -37.49 -14.58
C LEU A 39 4.20 -37.95 -14.94
N ALA A 40 4.79 -38.84 -14.14
CA ALA A 40 6.09 -39.44 -14.43
C ALA A 40 6.06 -40.33 -15.69
N ASP A 41 5.00 -41.13 -15.89
CA ASP A 41 4.79 -41.94 -17.11
C ASP A 41 4.71 -41.05 -18.38
N LEU A 42 4.26 -39.82 -18.23
CA LEU A 42 4.20 -38.80 -19.29
C LEU A 42 5.46 -37.91 -19.35
N GLU A 43 6.51 -38.28 -18.61
CA GLU A 43 7.77 -37.53 -18.52
C GLU A 43 7.57 -36.05 -18.11
N CYS A 44 6.56 -35.77 -17.27
CA CYS A 44 6.31 -34.46 -16.70
C CYS A 44 7.08 -34.29 -15.39
N ASN A 45 7.94 -33.27 -15.30
CA ASN A 45 8.64 -32.92 -14.07
C ASN A 45 7.78 -31.96 -13.23
N ILE A 46 7.44 -32.32 -12.00
CA ILE A 46 6.69 -31.45 -11.08
C ILE A 46 7.67 -30.45 -10.45
N LEU A 47 7.44 -29.17 -10.70
CA LEU A 47 8.25 -28.08 -10.18
C LEU A 47 7.68 -27.53 -8.86
N GLY A 48 6.36 -27.57 -8.70
CA GLY A 48 5.67 -27.06 -7.52
C GLY A 48 4.28 -27.63 -7.37
N LEU A 49 3.81 -27.70 -6.13
CA LEU A 49 2.49 -28.21 -5.77
C LEU A 49 1.91 -27.34 -4.67
N SER A 50 0.67 -26.89 -4.86
CA SER A 50 -0.13 -26.22 -3.83
C SER A 50 -1.49 -26.90 -3.71
N VAL A 51 -1.82 -27.37 -2.51
CA VAL A 51 -3.11 -28.02 -2.23
C VAL A 51 -4.10 -26.97 -1.74
N LEU A 52 -5.23 -26.82 -2.44
CA LEU A 52 -6.29 -25.88 -2.08
C LEU A 52 -7.54 -26.66 -1.67
N PRO A 53 -7.92 -26.67 -0.37
CA PRO A 53 -9.14 -27.33 0.08
C PRO A 53 -10.38 -26.72 -0.58
N VAL A 54 -11.29 -27.56 -1.08
CA VAL A 54 -12.54 -27.14 -1.72
C VAL A 54 -13.69 -28.03 -1.25
N PRO A 55 -14.96 -27.57 -1.31
CA PRO A 55 -16.09 -28.44 -0.95
C PRO A 55 -16.07 -29.73 -1.78
N GLY A 56 -16.08 -30.90 -1.12
CA GLY A 56 -16.10 -32.22 -1.78
C GLY A 56 -14.75 -32.79 -2.24
N GLY A 57 -13.62 -32.15 -1.91
CA GLY A 57 -12.29 -32.68 -2.20
C GLY A 57 -11.17 -31.65 -2.08
N VAL A 58 -10.15 -31.81 -2.91
CA VAL A 58 -9.03 -30.86 -3.02
C VAL A 58 -8.87 -30.38 -4.46
N LEU A 59 -8.41 -29.14 -4.61
CA LEU A 59 -7.99 -28.56 -5.87
C LEU A 59 -6.48 -28.35 -5.78
N ASP A 60 -5.73 -29.20 -6.45
CA ASP A 60 -4.28 -29.07 -6.50
C ASP A 60 -3.90 -28.18 -7.67
N GLU A 61 -3.07 -27.17 -7.38
CA GLU A 61 -2.38 -26.38 -8.37
C GLU A 61 -0.97 -26.93 -8.52
N ILE A 62 -0.70 -27.52 -9.69
CA ILE A 62 0.55 -28.19 -10.02
C ILE A 62 1.26 -27.35 -11.07
N VAL A 63 2.47 -26.91 -10.78
CA VAL A 63 3.35 -26.34 -11.79
C VAL A 63 4.30 -27.45 -12.25
N LEU A 64 4.26 -27.76 -13.54
CA LEU A 64 5.04 -28.86 -14.11
C LEU A 64 5.73 -28.43 -15.40
N ARG A 65 6.83 -29.09 -15.74
CA ARG A 65 7.47 -29.01 -17.04
C ARG A 65 7.13 -30.28 -17.81
N PRO A 66 6.36 -30.20 -18.91
CA PRO A 66 6.01 -31.37 -19.70
C PRO A 66 7.20 -31.83 -20.56
N ALA A 67 7.16 -33.09 -20.99
CA ALA A 67 8.05 -33.55 -22.04
C ALA A 67 7.83 -32.80 -23.36
N THR A 68 8.91 -32.62 -24.13
CA THR A 68 8.87 -31.92 -25.41
C THR A 68 7.87 -32.59 -26.36
N GLY A 69 6.91 -31.82 -26.88
CA GLY A 69 5.90 -32.33 -27.81
C GLY A 69 4.71 -33.04 -27.16
N LEU A 70 4.64 -33.13 -25.82
CA LEU A 70 3.45 -33.65 -25.13
C LEU A 70 2.25 -32.72 -25.40
N PRO A 71 1.12 -33.21 -25.95
CA PRO A 71 -0.05 -32.37 -26.15
C PRO A 71 -0.88 -32.28 -24.87
N ARG A 72 -1.38 -31.08 -24.53
CA ARG A 72 -2.22 -30.84 -23.33
C ARG A 72 -3.41 -31.83 -23.21
N ARG A 73 -4.01 -32.24 -24.33
CA ARG A 73 -5.10 -33.23 -24.35
C ARG A 73 -4.72 -34.58 -23.74
N ARG A 74 -3.49 -35.05 -23.95
CA ARG A 74 -3.00 -36.33 -23.40
C ARG A 74 -2.83 -36.25 -21.90
N LEU A 75 -2.39 -35.10 -21.39
CA LEU A 75 -2.36 -34.83 -19.96
C LEU A 75 -3.78 -34.88 -19.37
N VAL A 76 -4.75 -34.18 -19.98
CA VAL A 76 -6.15 -34.20 -19.52
C VAL A 76 -6.74 -35.61 -19.51
N GLU A 77 -6.48 -36.40 -20.56
CA GLU A 77 -6.92 -37.80 -20.65
C GLU A 77 -6.32 -38.66 -19.52
N ALA A 78 -5.03 -38.51 -19.22
CA ALA A 78 -4.36 -39.22 -18.14
C ALA A 78 -4.90 -38.83 -16.76
N LEU A 79 -5.13 -37.54 -16.52
CA LEU A 79 -5.75 -37.04 -15.28
C LEU A 79 -7.14 -37.64 -15.08
N ARG A 80 -7.95 -37.68 -16.15
CA ARG A 80 -9.31 -38.25 -16.11
C ARG A 80 -9.30 -39.75 -15.82
N ALA A 81 -8.32 -40.49 -16.35
CA ALA A 81 -8.17 -41.93 -16.09
C ALA A 81 -7.94 -42.25 -14.61
N GLU A 82 -7.37 -41.31 -13.84
CA GLU A 82 -7.19 -41.42 -12.39
C GLU A 82 -8.39 -40.92 -11.58
N GLY A 83 -9.50 -40.56 -12.25
CA GLY A 83 -10.69 -40.00 -11.60
C GLY A 83 -10.55 -38.53 -11.21
N CYS A 84 -9.55 -37.82 -11.75
CA CYS A 84 -9.33 -36.41 -11.50
C CYS A 84 -9.96 -35.54 -12.59
N GLU A 85 -10.42 -34.36 -12.22
CA GLU A 85 -10.96 -33.35 -13.15
C GLU A 85 -9.91 -32.26 -13.39
N CYS A 86 -9.44 -32.14 -14.64
CA CYS A 86 -8.56 -31.05 -15.03
C CYS A 86 -9.39 -29.78 -15.32
N THR A 87 -9.33 -28.81 -14.42
CA THR A 87 -10.13 -27.58 -14.50
C THR A 87 -9.45 -26.47 -15.31
N ALA A 88 -8.11 -26.46 -15.38
CA ALA A 88 -7.35 -25.48 -16.17
C ALA A 88 -5.93 -25.97 -16.51
N ILE A 89 -5.43 -25.56 -17.68
CA ILE A 89 -4.01 -25.66 -18.07
C ILE A 89 -3.62 -24.36 -18.76
N ILE A 90 -2.68 -23.62 -18.16
CA ILE A 90 -2.08 -22.41 -18.74
C ILE A 90 -0.56 -22.54 -18.80
N ASP A 91 0.08 -21.74 -19.64
CA ASP A 91 1.53 -21.58 -19.58
C ASP A 91 1.91 -20.87 -18.27
N ALA A 92 3.06 -21.26 -17.73
CA ALA A 92 3.63 -20.74 -16.51
C ALA A 92 5.09 -20.38 -16.76
N ASP A 93 5.53 -19.29 -16.14
CA ASP A 93 6.95 -18.96 -16.09
C ASP A 93 7.58 -19.70 -14.90
N VAL A 94 8.70 -20.37 -15.13
CA VAL A 94 9.46 -21.07 -14.09
C VAL A 94 10.03 -20.08 -13.08
N HIS A 95 10.29 -18.83 -13.47
CA HIS A 95 10.73 -17.78 -12.56
C HIS A 95 9.61 -17.32 -11.61
N GLU A 96 8.35 -17.66 -11.89
CA GLU A 96 7.21 -17.45 -10.99
C GLU A 96 7.03 -18.56 -9.94
N LEU A 97 7.84 -19.63 -9.95
CA LEU A 97 7.90 -20.63 -8.87
C LEU A 97 8.52 -20.10 -7.57
N VAL A 98 8.39 -18.80 -7.33
CA VAL A 98 8.71 -18.17 -6.05
C VAL A 98 7.78 -18.76 -4.99
N ASP A 99 8.29 -18.98 -3.78
CA ASP A 99 7.47 -19.31 -2.62
C ASP A 99 6.25 -18.36 -2.55
N PRO A 100 5.01 -18.86 -2.68
CA PRO A 100 3.82 -18.03 -2.67
C PRO A 100 3.70 -17.17 -1.42
N SER A 101 4.26 -17.64 -0.29
CA SER A 101 4.25 -16.91 0.98
C SER A 101 5.15 -15.68 0.90
N ALA A 102 6.41 -15.85 0.50
CA ALA A 102 7.34 -14.76 0.27
C ALA A 102 6.84 -13.77 -0.80
N SER A 103 6.30 -14.28 -1.92
CA SER A 103 5.73 -13.45 -2.99
C SER A 103 4.58 -12.57 -2.49
N THR A 104 3.69 -13.13 -1.65
CA THR A 104 2.59 -12.37 -1.03
C THR A 104 3.12 -11.28 -0.10
N LEU A 105 4.16 -11.54 0.70
CA LEU A 105 4.76 -10.54 1.59
C LEU A 105 5.46 -9.42 0.82
N LEU A 106 6.16 -9.75 -0.27
CA LEU A 106 6.76 -8.76 -1.16
C LEU A 106 5.69 -7.91 -1.87
N ALA A 107 4.58 -8.52 -2.28
CA ALA A 107 3.44 -7.82 -2.83
C ALA A 107 2.79 -6.88 -1.80
N ALA A 108 2.67 -7.32 -0.54
CA ALA A 108 2.19 -6.49 0.56
C ALA A 108 3.09 -5.27 0.78
N ARG A 109 4.42 -5.46 0.81
CA ARG A 109 5.38 -4.35 0.90
C ARG A 109 5.23 -3.37 -0.25
N ARG A 110 5.15 -3.84 -1.51
CA ARG A 110 4.91 -2.98 -2.68
C ARG A 110 3.64 -2.12 -2.54
N ALA A 111 2.57 -2.68 -1.98
CA ALA A 111 1.33 -1.94 -1.73
C ALA A 111 1.40 -0.96 -0.55
N VAL A 112 2.30 -1.19 0.42
CA VAL A 112 2.59 -0.22 1.49
C VAL A 112 3.40 0.95 0.93
N ASP A 113 4.41 0.65 0.12
CA ASP A 113 5.31 1.65 -0.48
C ASP A 113 4.59 2.52 -1.52
N ASP A 114 3.69 1.93 -2.33
CA ASP A 114 2.87 2.65 -3.32
C ASP A 114 1.39 2.19 -3.26
N PRO A 115 0.56 2.84 -2.41
CA PRO A 115 -0.86 2.50 -2.28
C PRO A 115 -1.67 2.66 -3.58
N ALA A 116 -1.21 3.46 -4.55
CA ALA A 116 -1.92 3.66 -5.82
C ALA A 116 -1.88 2.40 -6.70
N ARG A 117 -0.89 1.52 -6.50
CA ARG A 117 -0.74 0.24 -7.23
C ARG A 117 -1.48 -0.93 -6.61
N LEU A 118 -2.37 -0.68 -5.65
CA LEU A 118 -3.10 -1.74 -4.95
C LEU A 118 -3.83 -2.71 -5.89
N ALA A 119 -4.39 -2.21 -7.00
CA ALA A 119 -5.05 -3.05 -7.99
C ALA A 119 -4.07 -3.99 -8.70
N GLU A 120 -2.87 -3.50 -9.07
CA GLU A 120 -1.82 -4.32 -9.69
C GLU A 120 -1.30 -5.38 -8.71
N VAL A 121 -1.06 -5.00 -7.45
CA VAL A 121 -0.65 -5.94 -6.39
C VAL A 121 -1.68 -7.05 -6.20
N LEU A 122 -2.96 -6.69 -6.14
CA LEU A 122 -4.03 -7.68 -5.96
C LEU A 122 -4.18 -8.57 -7.19
N LYS A 123 -3.93 -8.04 -8.39
CA LYS A 123 -3.90 -8.81 -9.64
C LYS A 123 -2.84 -9.91 -9.58
N ASP A 124 -1.63 -9.56 -9.17
CA ASP A 124 -0.51 -10.51 -9.01
C ASP A 124 -0.86 -11.61 -7.98
N VAL A 125 -1.32 -11.21 -6.79
CA VAL A 125 -1.62 -12.12 -5.68
C VAL A 125 -2.73 -13.13 -6.02
N LEU A 126 -3.70 -12.72 -6.84
CA LEU A 126 -4.79 -13.56 -7.29
C LEU A 126 -4.52 -14.26 -8.63
N ALA A 127 -3.38 -14.02 -9.27
CA ALA A 127 -3.12 -14.40 -10.67
C ALA A 127 -4.32 -14.07 -11.59
N ALA A 128 -4.92 -12.89 -11.37
CA ALA A 128 -6.09 -12.42 -12.08
C ALA A 128 -5.71 -11.84 -13.45
N ASP A 129 -6.64 -11.88 -14.41
CA ASP A 129 -6.42 -11.20 -15.70
C ASP A 129 -6.43 -9.68 -15.49
N VAL A 130 -7.35 -9.20 -14.66
CA VAL A 130 -7.54 -7.78 -14.37
C VAL A 130 -8.12 -7.55 -12.99
N VAL A 131 -7.70 -6.46 -12.36
CA VAL A 131 -8.31 -5.90 -11.15
C VAL A 131 -8.60 -4.43 -11.42
N THR A 132 -9.81 -3.99 -11.08
CA THR A 132 -10.28 -2.61 -11.32
C THR A 132 -10.78 -1.98 -10.05
N LEU A 133 -10.42 -0.73 -9.80
CA LEU A 133 -10.99 0.09 -8.72
C LEU A 133 -12.25 0.77 -9.24
N VAL A 134 -13.38 0.58 -8.55
CA VAL A 134 -14.69 1.14 -8.92
C VAL A 134 -15.38 1.70 -7.68
N PRO A 135 -16.36 2.62 -7.82
CA PRO A 135 -17.27 2.96 -6.73
C PRO A 135 -18.00 1.71 -6.21
N ALA A 136 -18.19 1.61 -4.89
CA ALA A 136 -18.83 0.45 -4.27
C ALA A 136 -20.26 0.20 -4.78
N THR A 137 -20.96 1.26 -5.19
CA THR A 137 -22.29 1.21 -5.81
C THR A 137 -22.31 0.50 -7.16
N GLU A 138 -21.20 0.55 -7.90
CA GLU A 138 -21.05 -0.09 -9.22
C GLU A 138 -20.45 -1.51 -9.10
N ALA A 139 -19.99 -1.88 -7.90
CA ALA A 139 -19.22 -3.09 -7.68
C ALA A 139 -20.06 -4.38 -7.74
N ASN A 140 -21.39 -4.32 -7.64
CA ASN A 140 -22.32 -5.46 -7.77
C ASN A 140 -21.75 -6.81 -7.22
N PRO A 141 -21.61 -6.97 -5.90
CA PRO A 141 -20.93 -8.13 -5.30
C PRO A 141 -21.65 -9.46 -5.53
N ALA A 142 -22.97 -9.45 -5.78
CA ALA A 142 -23.75 -10.66 -6.04
C ALA A 142 -23.42 -11.32 -7.40
N ARG A 143 -22.87 -10.54 -8.35
CA ARG A 143 -22.49 -11.06 -9.67
C ARG A 143 -21.12 -11.73 -9.62
N THR A 144 -21.09 -13.06 -9.47
CA THR A 144 -19.84 -13.83 -9.33
C THR A 144 -19.28 -14.41 -10.64
N GLU A 145 -20.05 -14.38 -11.74
CA GLU A 145 -19.65 -14.97 -13.03
C GLU A 145 -19.15 -16.41 -12.87
N SER A 146 -19.91 -17.26 -12.16
CA SER A 146 -19.53 -18.65 -11.85
C SER A 146 -18.19 -18.78 -11.10
N GLY A 147 -17.84 -17.78 -10.29
CA GLY A 147 -16.60 -17.74 -9.53
C GLY A 147 -15.42 -17.09 -10.26
N HIS A 148 -15.59 -16.67 -11.52
CA HIS A 148 -14.55 -15.97 -12.29
C HIS A 148 -14.43 -14.48 -11.95
N ARG A 149 -15.32 -13.97 -11.08
CA ARG A 149 -15.34 -12.59 -10.63
C ARG A 149 -15.42 -12.52 -9.11
N ALA A 150 -14.58 -11.68 -8.51
CA ALA A 150 -14.56 -11.41 -7.08
C ALA A 150 -14.56 -9.91 -6.79
N VAL A 151 -15.21 -9.52 -5.69
CA VAL A 151 -15.36 -8.13 -5.28
C VAL A 151 -14.84 -7.97 -3.86
N PHE A 152 -13.97 -6.98 -3.65
CA PHE A 152 -13.39 -6.65 -2.35
C PHE A 152 -13.74 -5.22 -1.98
N ALA A 153 -14.54 -5.04 -0.94
CA ALA A 153 -14.91 -3.71 -0.47
C ALA A 153 -13.70 -3.02 0.19
N LEU A 154 -13.52 -1.74 -0.10
CA LEU A 154 -12.53 -0.87 0.53
C LEU A 154 -13.22 0.16 1.44
N ALA A 155 -12.46 0.73 2.36
CA ALA A 155 -12.92 1.90 3.10
C ALA A 155 -13.15 3.09 2.14
N GLY A 156 -14.07 4.00 2.49
CA GLY A 156 -14.32 5.21 1.70
C GLY A 156 -15.26 5.04 0.50
N GLY A 157 -15.99 3.93 0.39
CA GLY A 157 -17.04 3.76 -0.62
C GLY A 157 -16.55 3.29 -2.00
N SER A 158 -15.36 2.69 -2.07
CA SER A 158 -14.79 2.08 -3.27
C SER A 158 -14.68 0.55 -3.12
N ALA A 159 -14.48 -0.16 -4.22
CA ALA A 159 -14.23 -1.59 -4.24
C ALA A 159 -13.26 -2.00 -5.34
N LEU A 160 -12.52 -3.08 -5.13
CA LEU A 160 -11.71 -3.75 -6.15
C LEU A 160 -12.50 -4.90 -6.76
N VAL A 161 -12.57 -4.96 -8.08
CA VAL A 161 -13.23 -6.02 -8.83
C VAL A 161 -12.17 -6.79 -9.62
N ALA A 162 -11.92 -8.03 -9.20
CA ALA A 162 -10.99 -8.96 -9.85
C ALA A 162 -11.74 -9.89 -10.82
N ARG A 163 -11.14 -10.17 -11.98
CA ARG A 163 -11.65 -11.14 -12.96
C ARG A 163 -10.55 -12.06 -13.46
N ARG A 164 -10.88 -13.33 -13.67
CA ARG A 164 -9.95 -14.36 -14.14
C ARG A 164 -10.67 -15.40 -14.98
N ARG A 165 -10.28 -15.55 -16.25
CA ARG A 165 -10.92 -16.43 -17.23
C ARG A 165 -10.44 -17.87 -17.15
N TRP A 166 -9.17 -18.07 -16.83
CA TRP A 166 -8.54 -19.40 -16.92
C TRP A 166 -8.99 -20.37 -15.82
N ALA A 167 -9.43 -19.87 -14.66
CA ALA A 167 -10.04 -20.66 -13.59
C ALA A 167 -10.88 -19.79 -12.65
N PRO A 168 -11.95 -20.33 -12.03
CA PRO A 168 -12.68 -19.64 -10.98
C PRO A 168 -11.78 -19.45 -9.74
N PHE A 169 -12.07 -18.42 -8.95
CA PHE A 169 -11.41 -18.19 -7.66
C PHE A 169 -11.90 -19.20 -6.62
N VAL A 170 -10.98 -19.77 -5.85
CA VAL A 170 -11.33 -20.59 -4.68
C VAL A 170 -11.36 -19.77 -3.40
N GLN A 171 -12.08 -20.26 -2.40
CA GLN A 171 -12.30 -19.54 -1.14
C GLN A 171 -10.99 -19.17 -0.43
N LEU A 172 -9.96 -20.02 -0.50
CA LEU A 172 -8.67 -19.73 0.12
C LEU A 172 -7.95 -18.55 -0.57
N GLU A 173 -8.04 -18.44 -1.89
CA GLU A 173 -7.47 -17.30 -2.64
C GLU A 173 -8.19 -16.00 -2.25
N LEU A 174 -9.52 -16.04 -2.20
CA LEU A 174 -10.34 -14.90 -1.80
C LEU A 174 -10.06 -14.48 -0.34
N THR A 175 -9.87 -15.46 0.54
CA THR A 175 -9.53 -15.21 1.95
C THR A 175 -8.14 -14.57 2.08
N ARG A 176 -7.15 -15.06 1.33
CA ARG A 176 -5.79 -14.47 1.29
C ARG A 176 -5.82 -13.02 0.81
N ALA A 177 -6.54 -12.76 -0.29
CA ALA A 177 -6.74 -11.41 -0.81
C ALA A 177 -7.44 -10.49 0.20
N GLY A 178 -8.51 -10.96 0.85
CA GLY A 178 -9.20 -10.23 1.91
C GLY A 178 -8.30 -9.92 3.10
N ALA A 179 -7.49 -10.89 3.55
CA ALA A 179 -6.54 -10.71 4.64
C ALA A 179 -5.44 -9.70 4.30
N LEU A 180 -4.91 -9.73 3.07
CA LEU A 180 -3.95 -8.74 2.58
C LEU A 180 -4.55 -7.33 2.61
N LEU A 181 -5.76 -7.16 2.09
CA LEU A 181 -6.45 -5.85 2.10
C LEU A 181 -6.73 -5.36 3.53
N ALA A 182 -7.11 -6.26 4.44
CA ALA A 182 -7.32 -5.94 5.85
C ALA A 182 -6.01 -5.51 6.54
N LEU A 183 -4.90 -6.19 6.25
CA LEU A 183 -3.56 -5.82 6.71
C LEU A 183 -3.15 -4.44 6.22
N LEU A 184 -3.30 -4.17 4.92
CA LEU A 184 -2.97 -2.87 4.33
C LEU A 184 -3.83 -1.75 4.91
N ALA A 185 -5.12 -1.99 5.13
CA ALA A 185 -5.99 -1.04 5.80
C ALA A 185 -5.57 -0.80 7.26
N ALA A 186 -5.11 -1.83 7.98
CA ALA A 186 -4.59 -1.68 9.34
C ALA A 186 -3.26 -0.90 9.36
N ALA A 187 -2.36 -1.16 8.41
CA ALA A 187 -1.11 -0.44 8.23
C ALA A 187 -1.39 1.05 7.97
N ALA A 188 -2.31 1.38 7.05
CA ALA A 188 -2.72 2.75 6.78
C ALA A 188 -3.32 3.44 8.01
N ARG A 189 -4.17 2.75 8.79
CA ARG A 189 -4.72 3.29 10.05
C ARG A 189 -3.64 3.55 11.09
N ASN A 190 -2.69 2.63 11.27
CA ASN A 190 -1.57 2.81 12.19
C ASN A 190 -0.67 3.97 11.74
N ALA A 191 -0.39 4.05 10.44
CA ALA A 191 0.33 5.15 9.84
C ALA A 191 -0.40 6.49 10.04
N ALA A 192 -1.73 6.52 10.22
CA ALA A 192 -2.52 7.71 10.52
C ALA A 192 -2.84 7.93 12.02
N GLY A 193 -2.42 7.02 12.91
CA GLY A 193 -2.72 7.04 14.34
C GLY A 193 -1.98 8.08 15.18
N PRO A 194 -2.18 8.14 16.50
CA PRO A 194 -1.40 9.02 17.37
C PRO A 194 0.07 8.60 17.45
N VAL A 195 0.98 9.57 17.55
CA VAL A 195 2.42 9.38 17.82
C VAL A 195 2.76 10.03 19.15
N VAL A 196 3.51 9.34 20.00
CA VAL A 196 3.95 9.88 21.30
C VAL A 196 5.39 10.37 21.17
N LEU A 197 5.63 11.57 21.67
CA LEU A 197 6.97 12.13 21.85
C LEU A 197 7.28 12.13 23.35
N ASP A 198 8.26 11.32 23.73
CA ASP A 198 8.76 11.31 25.10
C ASP A 198 9.60 12.55 25.36
N ARG A 199 9.35 13.19 26.50
CA ARG A 199 10.15 14.31 26.97
C ARG A 199 11.22 13.81 27.97
N PRO A 200 12.33 14.55 28.12
CA PRO A 200 13.36 14.21 29.10
C PRO A 200 12.87 14.18 30.55
N ASP A 201 11.78 14.90 30.86
CA ASP A 201 11.15 14.94 32.19
C ASP A 201 10.17 13.77 32.42
N GLY A 202 10.06 12.84 31.48
CA GLY A 202 9.16 11.68 31.55
C GLY A 202 7.71 11.98 31.17
N ALA A 203 7.37 13.23 30.84
CA ALA A 203 6.06 13.59 30.33
C ALA A 203 5.95 13.31 28.82
N ALA A 204 4.73 13.17 28.31
CA ALA A 204 4.47 12.79 26.93
C ALA A 204 3.71 13.88 26.16
N ILE A 205 4.11 14.12 24.91
CA ILE A 205 3.35 14.92 23.95
C ILE A 205 2.74 13.97 22.92
N VAL A 206 1.44 14.07 22.70
CA VAL A 206 0.73 13.23 21.73
C VAL A 206 0.45 14.03 20.47
N LEU A 207 1.00 13.57 19.34
CA LEU A 207 0.63 14.03 18.02
C LEU A 207 -0.57 13.22 17.53
N ARG A 208 -1.71 13.84 17.26
CA ARG A 208 -2.91 13.14 16.77
C ARG A 208 -3.67 13.97 15.76
N LYS A 209 -4.54 13.32 14.98
CA LYS A 209 -5.47 14.02 14.09
C LYS A 209 -6.39 14.94 14.90
N GLY A 210 -6.59 16.16 14.40
CA GLY A 210 -7.58 17.08 14.92
C GLY A 210 -9.00 16.64 14.59
N VAL A 211 -9.93 16.87 15.50
CA VAL A 211 -11.36 16.61 15.31
C VAL A 211 -12.17 17.89 15.54
N PRO A 212 -13.42 18.00 15.04
CA PRO A 212 -14.24 19.19 15.26
C PRO A 212 -14.38 19.62 16.72
N GLY A 213 -14.34 18.66 17.67
CA GLY A 213 -14.41 18.93 19.11
C GLY A 213 -13.19 19.66 19.70
N ASP A 214 -12.08 19.76 18.96
CA ASP A 214 -10.86 20.45 19.41
C ASP A 214 -10.92 21.98 19.23
N ALA A 215 -12.05 22.52 18.74
CA ALA A 215 -12.16 23.92 18.34
C ALA A 215 -11.77 24.91 19.44
N ASP A 216 -12.24 24.70 20.68
CA ASP A 216 -11.92 25.60 21.79
C ASP A 216 -10.44 25.48 22.19
N ALA A 217 -9.88 24.26 22.22
CA ALA A 217 -8.46 24.06 22.53
C ALA A 217 -7.52 24.69 21.47
N VAL A 218 -7.90 24.64 20.19
CA VAL A 218 -7.17 25.34 19.13
C VAL A 218 -7.35 26.85 19.24
N ALA A 219 -8.52 27.36 19.63
CA ALA A 219 -8.69 28.78 19.92
C ALA A 219 -7.75 29.23 21.04
N ASP A 220 -7.60 28.41 22.09
CA ASP A 220 -6.71 28.67 23.22
C ASP A 220 -5.24 28.71 22.80
N LEU A 221 -4.80 27.75 21.97
CA LEU A 221 -3.47 27.78 21.35
C LEU A 221 -3.21 29.14 20.69
N HIS A 222 -4.13 29.63 19.85
CA HIS A 222 -3.95 30.91 19.15
C HIS A 222 -3.91 32.11 20.10
N ARG A 223 -4.64 32.06 21.22
CA ARG A 223 -4.61 33.13 22.22
C ARG A 223 -3.30 33.19 23.00
N ARG A 224 -2.64 32.04 23.21
CA ARG A 224 -1.35 31.96 23.92
C ARG A 224 -0.16 32.31 23.02
N CYS A 225 -0.27 32.11 21.71
CA CYS A 225 0.80 32.47 20.77
C CYS A 225 1.05 33.98 20.70
N SER A 226 2.31 34.37 20.60
CA SER A 226 2.69 35.76 20.38
C SER A 226 2.25 36.28 19.01
N MET A 227 2.13 37.61 18.88
CA MET A 227 1.85 38.26 17.59
C MET A 227 2.90 37.92 16.53
N ALA A 228 4.17 37.74 16.92
CA ALA A 228 5.24 37.36 16.00
C ALA A 228 5.03 35.93 15.48
N THR A 229 4.67 34.99 16.37
CA THR A 229 4.37 33.60 16.01
C THR A 229 3.15 33.51 15.09
N LEU A 230 2.07 34.26 15.38
CA LEU A 230 0.88 34.32 14.53
C LEU A 230 1.15 35.01 13.18
N PHE A 231 1.99 36.05 13.15
CA PHE A 231 2.36 36.73 11.91
C PHE A 231 3.16 35.81 10.99
N ARG A 232 4.13 35.05 11.51
CA ARG A 232 4.87 34.05 10.71
C ARG A 232 3.97 32.95 10.15
N ARG A 233 2.93 32.60 10.91
CA ARG A 233 1.96 31.56 10.54
C ARG A 233 1.01 32.00 9.43
N TYR A 234 0.50 33.23 9.52
CA TYR A 234 -0.63 33.71 8.70
C TYR A 234 -0.25 34.80 7.71
N HIS A 235 1.00 35.27 7.74
CA HIS A 235 1.52 36.40 6.95
C HIS A 235 0.63 37.65 7.03
N SER A 236 -0.10 37.79 8.14
CA SER A 236 -1.10 38.83 8.36
C SER A 236 -1.30 39.09 9.86
N GLY A 237 -1.86 40.24 10.19
CA GLY A 237 -2.07 40.72 11.57
C GLY A 237 -3.22 40.01 12.31
N VAL A 238 -3.21 38.68 12.35
CA VAL A 238 -4.22 37.88 13.04
C VAL A 238 -4.04 38.02 14.55
N ARG A 239 -5.03 38.60 15.23
CA ARG A 239 -5.11 38.69 16.71
C ARG A 239 -6.02 37.65 17.34
N THR A 240 -7.08 37.28 16.64
CA THR A 240 -8.07 36.28 17.08
C THR A 240 -8.59 35.55 15.86
N VAL A 241 -8.62 34.23 15.92
CA VAL A 241 -9.16 33.38 14.84
C VAL A 241 -10.67 33.25 15.02
N PRO A 242 -11.51 33.68 14.06
CA PRO A 242 -12.96 33.52 14.16
C PRO A 242 -13.35 32.03 14.26
N ARG A 243 -14.42 31.70 15.01
CA ARG A 243 -14.86 30.29 15.18
C ARG A 243 -15.07 29.54 13.84
N ARG A 244 -15.60 30.23 12.82
CA ARG A 244 -15.77 29.68 11.46
C ARG A 244 -14.46 29.24 10.80
N TRP A 245 -13.33 29.86 11.16
CA TRP A 245 -12.00 29.48 10.66
C TRP A 245 -11.44 28.29 11.43
N LEU A 246 -11.71 28.17 12.73
CA LEU A 246 -11.25 27.02 13.54
C LEU A 246 -11.75 25.68 12.98
N HIS A 247 -13.00 25.62 12.52
CA HIS A 247 -13.52 24.41 11.86
C HIS A 247 -12.70 24.06 10.61
N ARG A 248 -12.39 25.05 9.75
CA ARG A 248 -11.56 24.84 8.54
C ARG A 248 -10.10 24.53 8.89
N LEU A 249 -9.60 25.03 10.02
CA LEU A 249 -8.27 24.70 10.52
C LEU A 249 -8.17 23.26 11.04
N LEU A 250 -9.26 22.70 11.58
CA LEU A 250 -9.29 21.34 12.11
C LEU A 250 -9.66 20.30 11.05
N VAL A 251 -10.59 20.65 10.16
CA VAL A 251 -11.08 19.78 9.09
C VAL A 251 -10.98 20.54 7.76
N PRO A 252 -9.75 20.75 7.24
CA PRO A 252 -9.57 21.40 5.95
C PRO A 252 -10.18 20.53 4.83
N PRO A 253 -10.86 21.13 3.84
CA PRO A 253 -11.36 20.38 2.69
C PRO A 253 -10.22 19.64 2.00
N ARG A 254 -10.37 18.33 1.81
CA ARG A 254 -9.36 17.42 1.21
C ARG A 254 -8.05 17.29 2.01
N GLY A 255 -7.86 18.05 3.09
CA GLY A 255 -6.66 18.03 3.89
C GLY A 255 -6.81 17.26 5.21
N THR A 256 -5.76 17.33 6.02
CA THR A 256 -5.75 16.81 7.39
C THR A 256 -4.98 17.76 8.29
N SER A 257 -5.36 17.79 9.57
CA SER A 257 -4.67 18.58 10.58
C SER A 257 -4.23 17.68 11.73
N VAL A 258 -3.00 17.91 12.19
CA VAL A 258 -2.35 17.19 13.29
C VAL A 258 -2.14 18.18 14.42
N LEU A 259 -2.55 17.78 15.63
CA LEU A 259 -2.38 18.53 16.85
C LEU A 259 -1.25 17.93 17.67
N ALA A 260 -0.41 18.77 18.26
CA ALA A 260 0.48 18.38 19.35
C ALA A 260 -0.23 18.70 20.67
N VAL A 261 -0.42 17.67 21.50
CA VAL A 261 -1.20 17.76 22.75
C VAL A 261 -0.32 17.39 23.94
N PHE A 262 -0.29 18.25 24.95
CA PHE A 262 0.35 17.99 26.24
C PHE A 262 -0.72 17.97 27.34
N GLY A 263 -0.91 16.81 27.98
CA GLY A 263 -2.05 16.60 28.87
C GLY A 263 -3.39 16.82 28.14
N ARG A 264 -4.06 17.93 28.42
CA ARG A 264 -5.32 18.34 27.76
C ARG A 264 -5.16 19.53 26.83
N GLU A 265 -3.99 20.13 26.78
CA GLU A 265 -3.73 21.38 26.06
C GLU A 265 -3.17 21.10 24.67
N VAL A 266 -3.73 21.76 23.66
CA VAL A 266 -3.14 21.80 22.33
C VAL A 266 -2.04 22.86 22.34
N ILE A 267 -0.80 22.41 22.10
CA ILE A 267 0.43 23.24 22.13
C ILE A 267 1.03 23.45 20.74
N GLY A 268 0.48 22.77 19.73
CA GLY A 268 0.85 22.95 18.34
C GLY A 268 -0.18 22.40 17.37
N LEU A 269 -0.16 22.92 16.15
CA LEU A 269 -1.05 22.58 15.05
C LEU A 269 -0.23 22.52 13.75
N ALA A 270 -0.45 21.50 12.95
CA ALA A 270 0.09 21.39 11.60
C ALA A 270 -0.99 20.95 10.63
N GLN A 271 -0.95 21.44 9.40
CA GLN A 271 -1.92 21.11 8.36
C GLN A 271 -1.22 20.61 7.11
N LEU A 272 -1.83 19.63 6.46
CA LEU A 272 -1.46 19.10 5.15
C LEU A 272 -2.70 19.24 4.24
N ILE A 273 -2.57 20.01 3.17
CA ILE A 273 -3.67 20.30 2.24
C ILE A 273 -3.22 19.88 0.84
N PRO A 274 -3.69 18.73 0.34
CA PRO A 274 -3.40 18.26 -1.01
C PRO A 274 -3.94 19.19 -2.09
N ASN A 275 -3.14 19.36 -3.14
CA ASN A 275 -3.45 20.13 -4.33
C ASN A 275 -3.80 19.18 -5.48
N ALA A 276 -4.47 19.70 -6.52
CA ALA A 276 -4.84 18.90 -7.69
C ALA A 276 -3.62 18.41 -8.51
N SER A 277 -2.45 19.02 -8.32
CA SER A 277 -1.19 18.72 -9.01
C SER A 277 -0.41 17.55 -8.42
N GLY A 278 -0.93 16.85 -7.41
CA GLY A 278 -0.21 15.77 -6.71
C GLY A 278 0.83 16.25 -5.68
N THR A 279 0.84 17.55 -5.38
CA THR A 279 1.62 18.15 -4.29
C THR A 279 0.71 18.49 -3.10
N ALA A 280 1.27 18.85 -1.95
CA ALA A 280 0.46 19.36 -0.84
C ALA A 280 1.06 20.60 -0.18
N GLU A 281 0.21 21.54 0.18
CA GLU A 281 0.58 22.68 1.02
C GLU A 281 0.64 22.23 2.49
N ILE A 282 1.71 22.61 3.17
CA ILE A 282 1.90 22.38 4.59
C ILE A 282 2.06 23.69 5.33
N SER A 283 1.65 23.66 6.59
CA SER A 283 1.69 24.86 7.39
C SER A 283 1.70 24.44 8.88
N LEU A 284 2.55 25.07 9.71
CA LEU A 284 2.72 24.75 11.14
C LEU A 284 2.55 25.97 12.07
N LEU A 285 2.08 25.72 13.29
CA LEU A 285 2.01 26.65 14.43
C LEU A 285 2.43 25.91 15.70
N VAL A 286 3.37 26.46 16.47
CA VAL A 286 3.77 25.94 17.79
C VAL A 286 3.80 27.10 18.77
N GLU A 287 3.18 26.90 19.93
CA GLU A 287 3.17 27.88 21.02
C GLU A 287 4.59 28.24 21.44
N ASP A 288 4.82 29.53 21.73
CA ASP A 288 6.16 30.11 21.94
C ASP A 288 6.99 29.35 22.99
N ASP A 289 6.40 29.00 24.14
CA ASP A 289 7.08 28.29 25.24
C ASP A 289 7.48 26.85 24.87
N TRP A 290 6.80 26.28 23.87
CA TRP A 290 7.00 24.92 23.37
C TRP A 290 7.92 24.86 22.15
N GLN A 291 8.36 26.02 21.63
CA GLN A 291 9.30 26.07 20.52
C GLN A 291 10.70 25.61 20.93
N ARG A 292 11.51 25.20 19.94
CA ARG A 292 12.88 24.68 20.12
C ARG A 292 12.98 23.38 20.95
N GLN A 293 11.86 22.73 21.23
CA GLN A 293 11.79 21.41 21.90
C GLN A 293 11.50 20.25 20.92
N GLY A 294 11.74 20.44 19.62
CA GLY A 294 11.55 19.41 18.59
C GLY A 294 10.12 19.20 18.10
N ILE A 295 9.12 19.88 18.68
CA ILE A 295 7.69 19.69 18.34
C ILE A 295 7.38 20.05 16.89
N GLY A 296 7.92 21.17 16.38
CA GLY A 296 7.75 21.55 14.98
C GLY A 296 8.36 20.52 14.02
N THR A 297 9.52 19.96 14.37
CA THR A 297 10.17 18.88 13.60
C THR A 297 9.32 17.62 13.61
N ALA A 298 8.78 17.24 14.77
CA ALA A 298 7.94 16.06 14.90
C ALA A 298 6.60 16.20 14.17
N LEU A 299 5.97 17.38 14.23
CA LEU A 299 4.78 17.69 13.45
C LEU A 299 5.06 17.62 11.94
N LEU A 300 6.18 18.17 11.48
CA LEU A 300 6.56 18.14 10.07
C LEU A 300 6.87 16.72 9.58
N ALA A 301 7.64 15.94 10.34
CA ALA A 301 7.88 14.53 10.07
C ALA A 301 6.55 13.75 10.04
N ARG A 302 5.60 14.11 10.91
CA ARG A 302 4.28 13.49 10.90
C ARG A 302 3.47 13.83 9.65
N LEU A 303 3.52 15.07 9.18
CA LEU A 303 2.89 15.45 7.90
C LEU A 303 3.52 14.73 6.71
N ALA A 304 4.85 14.53 6.71
CA ALA A 304 5.56 13.78 5.68
C ALA A 304 5.04 12.34 5.57
N VAL A 305 4.95 11.60 6.69
CA VAL A 305 4.38 10.25 6.72
C VAL A 305 2.94 10.21 6.19
N LEU A 306 2.12 11.20 6.56
CA LEU A 306 0.74 11.28 6.10
C LEU A 306 0.63 11.62 4.60
N ALA A 307 1.60 12.36 4.06
CA ALA A 307 1.68 12.72 2.66
C ALA A 307 2.14 11.53 1.80
N GLU A 308 3.17 10.80 2.25
CA GLU A 308 3.64 9.56 1.60
C GLU A 308 2.51 8.53 1.53
N ALA A 309 1.75 8.35 2.61
CA ALA A 309 0.59 7.45 2.62
C ALA A 309 -0.53 7.85 1.64
N GLN A 310 -0.51 9.09 1.14
CA GLN A 310 -1.42 9.61 0.10
C GLN A 310 -0.80 9.63 -1.30
N GLY A 311 0.43 9.13 -1.46
CA GLY A 311 1.18 9.18 -2.72
C GLY A 311 1.68 10.57 -3.11
N ILE A 312 1.72 11.52 -2.17
CA ILE A 312 2.29 12.84 -2.40
C ILE A 312 3.82 12.71 -2.28
N THR A 313 4.56 13.28 -3.23
CA THR A 313 6.03 13.24 -3.24
C THR A 313 6.68 14.59 -2.95
N GLU A 314 5.90 15.66 -3.01
CA GLU A 314 6.35 17.04 -2.81
C GLU A 314 5.39 17.82 -1.91
N LEU A 315 5.97 18.47 -0.90
CA LEU A 315 5.30 19.41 -0.02
C LEU A 315 5.72 20.84 -0.36
N THR A 316 4.81 21.79 -0.13
CA THR A 316 5.06 23.21 -0.34
C THR A 316 4.66 24.02 0.87
N ALA A 317 5.36 25.11 1.17
CA ALA A 317 5.04 25.99 2.27
C ALA A 317 5.40 27.43 1.93
N ASP A 318 4.59 28.38 2.37
CA ASP A 318 4.93 29.80 2.29
C ASP A 318 5.75 30.19 3.52
N SER A 319 6.98 30.65 3.29
CA SER A 319 7.93 31.09 4.28
C SER A 319 8.34 32.54 3.99
N LEU A 320 8.37 33.38 5.02
CA LEU A 320 8.84 34.75 4.87
C LEU A 320 10.29 34.77 4.37
N THR A 321 10.62 35.73 3.50
CA THR A 321 11.98 35.91 2.99
C THR A 321 12.96 36.11 4.14
N GLY A 322 13.98 35.26 4.23
CA GLY A 322 14.98 35.29 5.31
C GLY A 322 14.60 34.53 6.58
N ASP A 323 13.40 33.92 6.65
CA ASP A 323 13.05 33.00 7.73
C ASP A 323 13.61 31.59 7.43
N ASP A 324 14.64 31.21 8.19
CA ASP A 324 15.28 29.90 8.08
C ASP A 324 14.73 28.88 9.08
N VAL A 325 13.70 29.22 9.88
CA VAL A 325 13.12 28.31 10.88
C VAL A 325 12.53 27.08 10.21
N LEU A 326 11.70 27.26 9.17
CA LEU A 326 11.06 26.14 8.48
C LEU A 326 12.08 25.28 7.69
N PRO A 327 13.01 25.84 6.89
CA PRO A 327 14.08 25.07 6.28
C PRO A 327 14.92 24.25 7.28
N ARG A 328 15.30 24.82 8.42
CA ARG A 328 16.04 24.08 9.46
C ARG A 328 15.19 22.99 10.10
N THR A 329 13.90 23.24 10.29
CA THR A 329 12.94 22.26 10.83
C THR A 329 12.78 21.09 9.87
N ALA A 330 12.70 21.37 8.56
CA ALA A 330 12.64 20.38 7.49
C ALA A 330 13.90 19.52 7.42
N ALA A 331 15.09 20.14 7.44
CA ALA A 331 16.35 19.40 7.45
C ALA A 331 16.46 18.45 8.65
N ARG A 332 16.02 18.89 9.85
CA ARG A 332 15.96 18.04 11.05
C ARG A 332 14.90 16.93 10.97
N ALA A 333 13.87 17.11 10.15
CA ALA A 333 12.87 16.10 9.86
C ALA A 333 13.32 15.13 8.74
N GLY A 334 14.55 15.28 8.22
CA GLY A 334 15.08 14.45 7.13
C GLY A 334 14.60 14.86 5.74
N LEU A 335 13.95 16.03 5.61
CA LEU A 335 13.41 16.51 4.35
C LEU A 335 14.41 17.42 3.63
N ARG A 336 14.58 17.19 2.32
CA ARG A 336 15.36 18.06 1.45
C ARG A 336 14.52 19.29 1.07
N THR A 337 15.09 20.48 1.11
CA THR A 337 14.37 21.72 0.80
C THR A 337 14.98 22.49 -0.36
N GLU A 338 14.14 23.06 -1.23
CA GLU A 338 14.53 24.01 -2.28
C GLU A 338 13.63 25.25 -2.22
N ARG A 339 14.19 26.46 -2.41
CA ARG A 339 13.38 27.67 -2.60
C ARG A 339 13.01 27.79 -4.06
N ALA A 340 11.75 28.13 -4.35
CA ALA A 340 11.32 28.40 -5.72
C ALA A 340 12.02 29.67 -6.26
N VAL A 341 12.48 29.60 -7.51
CA VAL A 341 13.24 30.69 -8.15
C VAL A 341 12.34 31.87 -8.52
N ASP A 342 11.09 31.59 -8.91
CA ASP A 342 10.13 32.60 -9.39
C ASP A 342 9.31 33.27 -8.26
N ASP A 343 9.28 32.65 -7.07
CA ASP A 343 8.55 33.14 -5.89
C ASP A 343 9.38 32.83 -4.64
N GLY A 344 10.25 33.77 -4.25
CA GLY A 344 11.21 33.58 -3.16
C GLY A 344 10.60 33.32 -1.78
N ALA A 345 9.28 33.44 -1.65
CA ALA A 345 8.52 33.08 -0.46
C ALA A 345 8.10 31.60 -0.42
N LYS A 346 8.12 30.89 -1.55
CA LYS A 346 7.65 29.49 -1.61
C LYS A 346 8.80 28.50 -1.41
N LEU A 347 8.67 27.67 -0.37
CA LEU A 347 9.59 26.58 -0.05
C LEU A 347 9.02 25.25 -0.54
N ARG A 348 9.81 24.48 -1.27
CA ARG A 348 9.51 23.10 -1.68
C ARG A 348 10.27 22.14 -0.77
N LEU A 349 9.59 21.10 -0.29
CA LEU A 349 10.18 20.04 0.51
C LEU A 349 9.93 18.69 -0.17
N PHE A 350 10.98 17.88 -0.29
CA PHE A 350 10.93 16.58 -0.92
C PHE A 350 10.97 15.49 0.13
N LEU A 351 10.05 14.53 0.01
CA LEU A 351 9.98 13.36 0.86
C LEU A 351 11.13 12.39 0.53
N PRO A 352 11.68 11.68 1.52
CA PRO A 352 12.70 10.65 1.27
C PRO A 352 12.11 9.55 0.36
N SER A 353 12.83 9.26 -0.72
CA SER A 353 12.47 8.26 -1.74
C SER A 353 12.69 6.83 -1.29
#